data_AF-A0A173T7J7-F1
#
_entry.id   AF-A0A173T7J7-F1
#
_cell.length_a   1.000
_cell.length_b   1.000
_cell.length_c   1.000
_cell.angle_alpha   90.00
_cell.angle_beta   90.00
_cell.angle_gamma   90.00
#
_symmetry.space_group_name_H-M   'P 1'
#
loop_
_entity.id
_entity.type
_entity.pdbx_description
1 polymer ?
#
loop_
_entity_poly.entity_id
_entity_poly.type
_entity_poly.pdbx_seq_one_letter_code
_entity_poly.pdbx_strand_id
1 'polypeptide(L)'
;MNANDKTEKVLREIHIMLSKAEPYKPEPSRVIINKQQMIDLLAELNKCIYAMQDEYELTEQSRNHAEREFRKKGDQIVWDASRKAEDVYAASVIYTDEALSRVRDIINDTNESLEKLCKNMKDKIAEQEKIVKTNQYELKGQLQDLSDTEKYLKIIDDRNKEIERQKNAGKPAEERTIDNEEKSIYANRQTEIKVNMDYIRKLGLAEGEDLGDGVVGEVKLADDTPDVGSNHSNDKDEAKAAGSKSSVDEDYKAISRKAGNPPVINTKEGKELTDGIHRMWQSITGNKGK
;
A
#
# COMPACT_ATOMS: atom_id res chain seq x y z
N MET A 1 -12.78 -72.47 21.51
CA MET A 1 -13.62 -73.12 20.49
C MET A 1 -14.90 -72.31 20.40
N ASN A 2 -15.08 -71.64 19.27
CA ASN A 2 -16.22 -70.78 18.95
C ASN A 2 -17.51 -71.64 18.96
N ALA A 3 -18.67 -71.07 19.27
CA ALA A 3 -19.94 -71.82 19.19
C ALA A 3 -20.16 -72.40 17.77
N ASN A 4 -19.64 -71.73 16.73
CA ASN A 4 -19.57 -72.27 15.37
C ASN A 4 -18.75 -73.57 15.28
N ASP A 5 -17.53 -73.62 15.85
CA ASP A 5 -16.66 -74.81 15.79
C ASP A 5 -17.33 -76.02 16.47
N LYS A 6 -18.05 -75.77 17.57
CA LYS A 6 -18.76 -76.81 18.32
C LYS A 6 -19.94 -77.35 17.53
N THR A 7 -20.72 -76.47 16.90
CA THR A 7 -21.83 -76.85 16.01
C THR A 7 -21.32 -77.67 14.83
N GLU A 8 -20.22 -77.24 14.22
CA GLU A 8 -19.60 -77.97 13.11
C GLU A 8 -19.15 -79.38 13.52
N LYS A 9 -18.58 -79.53 14.72
CA LYS A 9 -18.17 -80.82 15.25
C LYS A 9 -19.35 -81.77 15.46
N VAL A 10 -20.45 -81.30 16.06
CA VAL A 10 -21.66 -82.11 16.28
C VAL A 10 -22.31 -82.51 14.95
N LEU A 11 -22.39 -81.59 13.98
CA LEU A 11 -22.88 -81.88 12.63
C LEU A 11 -22.01 -82.93 11.91
N ARG A 12 -20.68 -82.85 12.05
CA ARG A 12 -19.75 -83.86 11.52
C ARG A 12 -19.97 -85.23 12.16
N GLU A 13 -20.19 -85.29 13.48
CA GLU A 13 -20.46 -86.56 14.18
C GLU A 13 -21.79 -87.18 13.76
N ILE A 14 -22.86 -86.38 13.60
CA ILE A 14 -24.15 -86.84 13.05
C ILE A 14 -23.95 -87.38 11.62
N HIS A 15 -23.22 -86.66 10.77
CA HIS A 15 -22.98 -87.08 9.40
C HIS A 15 -22.19 -88.40 9.32
N ILE A 16 -21.16 -88.56 10.16
CA ILE A 16 -20.39 -89.80 10.27
C ILE A 16 -21.27 -90.95 10.77
N MET A 17 -22.14 -90.70 11.75
CA MET A 17 -23.06 -91.70 12.30
C MET A 17 -24.04 -92.20 11.23
N LEU A 18 -24.60 -91.29 10.43
CA LEU A 18 -25.49 -91.65 9.32
C LEU A 18 -24.78 -92.42 8.21
N SER A 19 -23.53 -92.06 7.91
CA SER A 19 -22.75 -92.68 6.84
C SER A 19 -22.23 -94.08 7.18
N LYS A 20 -22.00 -94.36 8.48
CA LYS A 20 -21.47 -95.64 8.96
C LYS A 20 -22.55 -96.63 9.40
N ALA A 21 -23.79 -96.20 9.51
CA ALA A 21 -24.86 -97.03 10.04
C ALA A 21 -25.38 -98.03 9.00
N GLU A 22 -25.85 -99.20 9.46
CA GLU A 22 -26.22 -100.30 8.58
C GLU A 22 -27.54 -100.03 7.85
N PRO A 23 -27.63 -100.34 6.54
CA PRO A 23 -28.88 -100.19 5.80
C PRO A 23 -29.92 -101.21 6.26
N TYR A 24 -31.17 -100.76 6.35
CA TYR A 24 -32.31 -101.58 6.74
C TYR A 24 -32.63 -102.58 5.62
N LYS A 25 -32.56 -103.89 5.92
CA LYS A 25 -32.66 -104.97 4.91
C LYS A 25 -33.89 -104.89 3.98
N PRO A 26 -35.09 -104.48 4.43
CA PRO A 26 -36.26 -104.28 3.56
C PRO A 26 -36.19 -103.06 2.64
N GLU A 27 -35.45 -102.01 3.03
CA GLU A 27 -35.33 -100.76 2.25
C GLU A 27 -33.91 -100.17 2.42
N PRO A 28 -33.04 -100.27 1.39
CA PRO A 28 -31.65 -99.80 1.49
C PRO A 28 -31.52 -98.27 1.64
N SER A 29 -32.61 -97.50 1.47
CA SER A 29 -32.66 -96.07 1.73
C SER A 29 -32.84 -95.71 3.21
N ARG A 30 -33.14 -96.67 4.08
CA ARG A 30 -33.28 -96.45 5.52
C ARG A 30 -32.08 -97.01 6.26
N VAL A 31 -31.71 -96.36 7.36
CA VAL A 31 -30.50 -96.70 8.11
C VAL A 31 -30.87 -96.97 9.57
N ILE A 32 -30.30 -98.03 10.15
CA ILE A 32 -30.55 -98.42 11.55
C ILE A 32 -29.56 -97.69 12.45
N ILE A 33 -30.06 -96.83 13.34
CA ILE A 33 -29.24 -95.98 14.21
C ILE A 33 -29.61 -96.20 15.67
N ASN A 34 -28.64 -96.07 16.56
CA ASN A 34 -28.89 -96.06 18.00
C ASN A 34 -29.69 -94.81 18.37
N LYS A 35 -30.94 -95.02 18.82
CA LYS A 35 -31.87 -93.96 19.19
C LYS A 35 -31.30 -93.02 20.25
N GLN A 36 -30.64 -93.54 21.28
CA GLN A 36 -30.15 -92.72 22.40
C GLN A 36 -29.00 -91.82 21.96
N GLN A 37 -28.02 -92.37 21.23
CA GLN A 37 -26.88 -91.61 20.72
C GLN A 37 -27.31 -90.50 19.74
N MET A 38 -28.31 -90.78 18.89
CA MET A 38 -28.86 -89.77 17.99
C MET A 38 -29.61 -88.66 18.75
N ILE A 39 -30.38 -89.02 19.79
CA ILE A 39 -31.08 -88.04 20.63
C ILE A 39 -30.07 -87.16 21.38
N ASP A 40 -29.00 -87.74 21.91
CA ASP A 40 -27.98 -87.01 22.65
C ASP A 40 -27.24 -86.03 21.73
N LEU A 41 -26.86 -86.45 20.51
CA LEU A 41 -26.25 -85.56 19.50
C LEU A 41 -27.20 -84.45 19.03
N LEU A 42 -28.49 -84.74 18.87
CA LEU A 42 -29.49 -83.73 18.53
C LEU A 42 -29.70 -82.73 19.68
N ALA A 43 -29.68 -83.20 20.94
CA ALA A 43 -29.77 -82.33 22.11
C ALA A 43 -28.53 -81.43 22.24
N GLU A 44 -27.34 -81.97 21.92
CA GLU A 44 -26.10 -81.21 21.89
C GLU A 44 -26.08 -80.17 20.75
N LEU A 45 -26.58 -80.54 19.56
CA LEU A 45 -26.76 -79.61 18.44
C LEU A 45 -27.67 -78.45 18.81
N ASN A 46 -28.79 -78.73 19.49
CA ASN A 46 -29.74 -77.70 19.91
C ASN A 46 -29.09 -76.72 20.91
N LYS A 47 -28.29 -77.23 21.86
CA LYS A 47 -27.50 -76.39 22.78
C LYS A 47 -26.48 -75.52 22.03
N CYS A 48 -25.81 -76.07 21.03
CA CYS A 48 -24.86 -75.31 20.22
C CYS A 48 -25.53 -74.20 19.41
N ILE A 49 -26.72 -74.45 18.87
CA ILE A 49 -27.52 -73.43 18.14
C ILE A 49 -27.88 -72.26 19.05
N TYR A 50 -28.36 -72.51 20.26
CA TYR A 50 -28.66 -71.42 21.21
C TYR A 50 -27.41 -70.63 21.59
N ALA A 51 -26.28 -71.31 21.83
CA ALA A 51 -25.02 -70.64 22.12
C ALA A 51 -24.51 -69.75 20.97
N MET A 52 -24.69 -70.17 19.70
CA MET A 52 -24.35 -69.35 18.54
C MET A 52 -25.24 -68.11 18.44
N GLN A 53 -26.53 -68.27 18.70
CA GLN A 53 -27.48 -67.15 18.67
C GLN A 53 -27.12 -66.11 19.74
N ASP A 54 -26.84 -66.55 20.97
CA ASP A 54 -26.42 -65.68 22.06
C ASP A 54 -25.12 -64.94 21.74
N GLU A 55 -24.11 -65.62 21.17
CA GLU A 55 -22.84 -65.00 20.76
C GLU A 55 -23.04 -63.96 19.64
N TYR A 56 -23.95 -64.23 18.70
CA TYR A 56 -24.29 -63.28 17.63
C TYR A 56 -24.99 -62.04 18.17
N GLU A 57 -25.98 -62.20 19.06
CA GLU A 57 -26.67 -61.09 19.71
C GLU A 57 -25.71 -60.24 20.55
N LEU A 58 -24.78 -60.86 21.28
CA LEU A 58 -23.76 -60.15 22.05
C LEU A 58 -22.80 -59.36 21.15
N THR A 59 -22.42 -59.95 20.01
CA THR A 59 -21.53 -59.31 19.02
C THR A 59 -22.20 -58.13 18.33
N GLU A 60 -23.47 -58.27 17.95
CA GLU A 60 -24.30 -57.18 17.40
C GLU A 60 -24.44 -56.03 18.40
N GLN A 61 -24.77 -56.32 19.66
CA GLN A 61 -24.87 -55.30 20.71
C GLN A 61 -23.54 -54.56 20.92
N SER A 62 -22.42 -55.29 20.95
CA SER A 62 -21.08 -54.71 21.07
C SER A 62 -20.76 -53.81 19.87
N ARG A 63 -21.05 -54.27 18.64
CA ARG A 63 -20.88 -53.48 17.41
C ARG A 63 -21.72 -52.21 17.42
N ASN A 64 -23.00 -52.32 17.79
CA ASN A 64 -23.92 -51.20 17.90
C ASN A 64 -23.55 -50.22 19.02
N HIS A 65 -22.90 -50.70 20.09
CA HIS A 65 -22.34 -49.83 21.13
C HIS A 65 -21.10 -49.08 20.61
N ALA A 66 -20.17 -49.80 19.98
CA ALA A 66 -18.96 -49.20 19.39
C ALA A 66 -19.32 -48.15 18.33
N GLU A 67 -20.26 -48.43 17.43
CA GLU A 67 -20.68 -47.48 16.40
C GLU A 67 -21.30 -46.21 17.00
N ARG A 68 -22.10 -46.33 18.07
CA ARG A 68 -22.65 -45.17 18.79
C ARG A 68 -21.55 -44.32 19.41
N GLU A 69 -20.54 -44.93 20.01
CA GLU A 69 -19.41 -44.20 20.59
C GLU A 69 -18.55 -43.51 19.51
N PHE A 70 -18.35 -44.15 18.35
CA PHE A 70 -17.67 -43.50 17.23
C PHE A 70 -18.46 -42.33 16.66
N ARG A 71 -19.78 -42.46 16.54
CA ARG A 71 -20.65 -41.36 16.12
C ARG A 71 -20.57 -40.17 17.08
N LYS A 72 -20.71 -40.41 18.39
CA LYS A 72 -20.57 -39.35 19.40
C LYS A 72 -19.21 -38.65 19.33
N LYS A 73 -18.12 -39.40 19.18
CA LYS A 73 -16.78 -38.82 19.02
C LYS A 73 -16.67 -38.03 17.71
N GLY A 74 -17.24 -38.53 16.62
CA GLY A 74 -17.32 -37.81 15.35
C GLY A 74 -18.07 -36.49 15.49
N ASP A 75 -19.24 -36.51 16.11
CA ASP A 75 -20.07 -35.33 16.35
C ASP A 75 -19.35 -34.31 17.24
N GLN A 76 -18.64 -34.76 18.28
CA GLN A 76 -17.83 -33.90 19.13
C GLN A 76 -16.70 -33.23 18.34
N ILE A 77 -16.00 -33.97 17.48
CA ILE A 77 -14.93 -33.42 16.63
C ILE A 77 -15.49 -32.35 15.69
N VAL A 78 -16.63 -32.62 15.05
CA VAL A 78 -17.28 -31.65 14.16
C VAL A 78 -17.68 -30.41 14.95
N TRP A 79 -18.30 -30.58 16.12
CA TRP A 79 -18.72 -29.47 16.97
C TRP A 79 -17.54 -28.61 17.43
N ASP A 80 -16.46 -29.23 17.91
CA ASP A 80 -15.23 -28.54 18.31
C ASP A 80 -14.58 -27.81 17.13
N ALA A 81 -14.57 -28.42 15.94
CA ALA A 81 -14.02 -27.82 14.73
C ALA A 81 -14.83 -26.61 14.28
N SER A 82 -16.16 -26.71 14.29
CA SER A 82 -17.07 -25.60 13.98
C SER A 82 -16.86 -24.43 14.94
N ARG A 83 -16.77 -24.69 16.24
CA ARG A 83 -16.52 -23.65 17.23
C ARG A 83 -15.17 -22.97 17.05
N LYS A 84 -14.11 -23.74 16.79
CA LYS A 84 -12.78 -23.17 16.49
C LYS A 84 -12.80 -22.32 15.22
N ALA A 85 -13.55 -22.73 14.20
CA ALA A 85 -13.68 -21.95 12.98
C ALA A 85 -14.43 -20.63 13.23
N GLU A 86 -15.48 -20.65 14.04
CA GLU A 86 -16.19 -19.45 14.49
C GLU A 86 -15.29 -18.50 15.29
N ASP A 87 -14.50 -19.03 16.23
CA ASP A 87 -13.56 -18.24 17.03
C ASP A 87 -12.50 -17.55 16.14
N VAL A 88 -11.94 -18.27 15.16
CA VAL A 88 -10.99 -17.71 14.19
C VAL A 88 -11.66 -16.64 13.32
N TYR A 89 -12.90 -16.87 12.90
CA TYR A 89 -13.65 -15.89 12.12
C TYR A 89 -13.91 -14.62 12.94
N ALA A 90 -14.37 -14.76 14.18
CA ALA A 90 -14.60 -13.64 15.08
C ALA A 90 -13.31 -12.84 15.34
N ALA A 91 -12.19 -13.52 15.61
CA ALA A 91 -10.89 -12.88 15.76
C ALA A 91 -10.47 -12.11 14.49
N SER A 92 -10.72 -12.70 13.32
CA SER A 92 -10.39 -12.08 12.03
C SER A 92 -11.21 -10.81 11.80
N VAL A 93 -12.51 -10.84 12.09
CA VAL A 93 -13.40 -9.68 11.96
C VAL A 93 -12.96 -8.56 12.91
N ILE A 94 -12.73 -8.87 14.20
CA ILE A 94 -12.28 -7.89 15.19
C ILE A 94 -10.95 -7.26 14.77
N TYR A 95 -9.99 -8.06 14.31
CA TYR A 95 -8.70 -7.57 13.86
C TYR A 95 -8.83 -6.63 12.66
N THR A 96 -9.67 -6.99 11.69
CA THR A 96 -9.92 -6.12 10.53
C THR A 96 -10.61 -4.81 10.92
N ASP A 97 -11.55 -4.84 11.86
CA ASP A 97 -12.23 -3.65 12.36
C ASP A 97 -11.27 -2.72 13.12
N GLU A 98 -10.37 -3.30 13.93
CA GLU A 98 -9.33 -2.54 14.62
C GLU A 98 -8.34 -1.90 13.63
N ALA A 99 -7.91 -2.66 12.61
CA ALA A 99 -7.02 -2.14 11.57
C ALA A 99 -7.66 -0.98 10.79
N LEU A 100 -8.94 -1.10 10.41
CA LEU A 100 -9.68 -0.04 9.73
C LEU A 100 -9.87 1.19 10.64
N SER A 101 -10.12 0.98 11.93
CA SER A 101 -10.23 2.06 12.91
C SER A 101 -8.89 2.80 13.06
N ARG A 102 -7.77 2.09 13.17
CA ARG A 102 -6.42 2.70 13.20
C ARG A 102 -6.12 3.51 11.94
N VAL A 103 -6.50 3.02 10.76
CA VAL A 103 -6.34 3.77 9.52
C VAL A 103 -7.15 5.07 9.55
N ARG A 104 -8.39 5.02 10.06
CA ARG A 104 -9.24 6.21 10.23
C ARG A 104 -8.60 7.22 11.17
N ASP A 105 -8.04 6.77 12.29
CA ASP A 105 -7.36 7.65 13.25
C ASP A 105 -6.15 8.34 12.62
N ILE A 106 -5.30 7.59 11.88
CA ILE A 106 -4.15 8.16 11.15
C ILE A 106 -4.62 9.21 10.13
N ILE A 107 -5.70 8.95 9.39
CA ILE A 107 -6.24 9.91 8.42
C ILE A 107 -6.69 11.19 9.13
N ASN A 108 -7.40 11.07 10.25
CA ASN A 108 -7.87 12.22 11.01
C ASN A 108 -6.69 13.02 11.58
N ASP A 109 -5.71 12.37 12.21
CA ASP A 109 -4.51 13.02 12.74
C ASP A 109 -3.72 13.75 11.65
N THR A 110 -3.61 13.13 10.48
CA THR A 110 -2.95 13.71 9.32
C THR A 110 -3.72 14.92 8.79
N ASN A 111 -5.06 14.82 8.72
CA ASN A 111 -5.91 15.92 8.28
C ASN A 111 -5.82 17.11 9.26
N GLU A 112 -5.90 16.88 10.56
CA GLU A 112 -5.71 17.93 11.57
C GLU A 112 -4.33 18.58 11.47
N SER A 113 -3.29 17.79 11.24
CA SER A 113 -1.92 18.29 11.08
C SER A 113 -1.77 19.14 9.81
N LEU A 114 -2.40 18.71 8.72
CA LEU A 114 -2.44 19.45 7.46
C LEU A 114 -3.21 20.76 7.60
N GLU A 115 -4.37 20.75 8.26
CA GLU A 115 -5.15 21.96 8.54
C GLU A 115 -4.34 22.98 9.36
N LYS A 116 -3.62 22.53 10.39
CA LYS A 116 -2.71 23.37 11.17
C LYS A 116 -1.59 23.94 10.30
N LEU A 117 -0.98 23.13 9.43
CA LEU A 117 0.06 23.58 8.52
C LEU A 117 -0.46 24.63 7.52
N CYS A 118 -1.61 24.38 6.90
CA CYS A 118 -2.25 25.32 5.98
C CYS A 118 -2.59 26.64 6.66
N LYS A 119 -3.11 26.60 7.89
CA LYS A 119 -3.37 27.81 8.69
C LYS A 119 -2.08 28.58 8.98
N ASN A 120 -1.04 27.91 9.46
CA ASN A 120 0.26 28.53 9.73
C ASN A 120 0.88 29.15 8.47
N MET A 121 0.75 28.48 7.32
CA MET A 121 1.24 29.01 6.04
C MET A 121 0.46 30.25 5.61
N LYS A 122 -0.87 30.21 5.74
CA LYS A 122 -1.74 31.36 5.46
C LYS A 122 -1.39 32.57 6.33
N ASP A 123 -1.18 32.35 7.62
CA ASP A 123 -0.81 33.41 8.58
C ASP A 123 0.56 34.02 8.23
N LYS A 124 1.55 33.19 7.88
CA LYS A 124 2.86 33.67 7.43
C LYS A 124 2.79 34.46 6.13
N ILE A 125 1.98 34.04 5.16
CA ILE A 125 1.78 34.77 3.91
C ILE A 125 1.14 36.13 4.19
N ALA A 126 0.12 36.18 5.05
CA ALA A 126 -0.53 37.44 5.43
C ALA A 126 0.45 38.41 6.13
N GLU A 127 1.34 37.91 6.98
CA GLU A 127 2.38 38.72 7.62
C GLU A 127 3.40 39.24 6.59
N GLN A 128 3.85 38.40 5.66
CA GLN A 128 4.74 38.83 4.58
C GLN A 128 4.08 39.88 3.67
N GLU A 129 2.79 39.71 3.36
CA GLU A 129 2.03 40.70 2.59
C GLU A 129 1.98 42.05 3.30
N LYS A 130 1.81 42.05 4.62
CA LYS A 130 1.83 43.27 5.43
C LYS A 130 3.20 43.95 5.41
N ILE A 131 4.29 43.19 5.55
CA ILE A 131 5.66 43.72 5.48
C ILE A 131 5.90 44.36 4.10
N VAL A 132 5.54 43.66 3.02
CA VAL A 132 5.70 44.17 1.65
C VAL A 132 4.91 45.47 1.46
N LYS A 133 3.67 45.56 1.96
CA LYS A 133 2.88 46.80 1.91
C LYS A 133 3.54 47.94 2.67
N THR A 134 4.04 47.68 3.88
CA THR A 134 4.76 48.69 4.67
C THR A 134 6.00 49.19 3.93
N ASN A 135 6.84 48.28 3.43
CA ASN A 135 8.03 48.63 2.65
C ASN A 135 7.66 49.44 1.39
N GLN A 136 6.55 49.09 0.73
CA GLN A 136 6.04 49.84 -0.42
C GLN A 136 5.66 51.28 -0.03
N TYR A 137 5.01 51.48 1.12
CA TYR A 137 4.67 52.81 1.62
C TYR A 137 5.92 53.61 2.01
N GLU A 138 6.88 53.01 2.69
CA GLU A 138 8.16 53.64 3.05
C GLU A 138 8.93 54.08 1.81
N LEU A 139 9.07 53.20 0.82
CA LEU A 139 9.73 53.50 -0.45
C LEU A 139 9.03 54.65 -1.18
N LYS A 140 7.69 54.62 -1.23
CA LYS A 140 6.92 55.70 -1.85
C LYS A 140 7.11 57.03 -1.13
N GLY A 141 7.19 57.03 0.20
CA GLY A 141 7.51 58.21 1.00
C GLY A 141 8.88 58.79 0.67
N GLN A 142 9.92 57.95 0.68
CA GLN A 142 11.29 58.37 0.33
C GLN A 142 11.39 58.94 -1.09
N LEU A 143 10.72 58.32 -2.07
CA LEU A 143 10.69 58.83 -3.45
C LEU A 143 9.99 60.19 -3.55
N GLN A 144 8.92 60.41 -2.77
CA GLN A 144 8.23 61.69 -2.72
C GLN A 144 9.14 62.78 -2.13
N ASP A 145 9.84 62.48 -1.03
CA ASP A 145 10.78 63.40 -0.40
C ASP A 145 11.93 63.78 -1.37
N LEU A 146 12.45 62.81 -2.12
CA LEU A 146 13.46 63.06 -3.16
C LEU A 146 12.91 63.96 -4.27
N SER A 147 11.70 63.70 -4.78
CA SER A 147 11.07 64.57 -5.78
C SER A 147 10.89 66.01 -5.25
N ASP A 148 10.55 66.17 -3.98
CA ASP A 148 10.41 67.49 -3.38
C ASP A 148 11.77 68.18 -3.21
N THR A 149 12.85 67.47 -2.89
CA THR A 149 14.22 68.05 -2.91
C THR A 149 14.63 68.57 -4.29
N GLU A 150 14.27 67.88 -5.38
CA GLU A 150 14.53 68.35 -6.74
C GLU A 150 13.77 69.66 -7.06
N LYS A 151 12.53 69.79 -6.56
CA LYS A 151 11.78 71.05 -6.65
C LYS A 151 12.46 72.17 -5.86
N TYR A 152 12.95 71.91 -4.65
CA TYR A 152 13.68 72.91 -3.86
C TYR A 152 14.99 73.33 -4.53
N LEU A 153 15.75 72.39 -5.12
CA LEU A 153 16.95 72.70 -5.90
C LEU A 153 16.64 73.65 -7.06
N LYS A 154 15.57 73.39 -7.81
CA LYS A 154 15.14 74.27 -8.90
C LYS A 154 14.78 75.68 -8.41
N ILE A 155 14.09 75.80 -7.27
CA ILE A 155 13.77 77.11 -6.68
C ILE A 155 15.05 77.87 -6.26
N ILE A 156 16.03 77.16 -5.70
CA ILE A 156 17.34 77.72 -5.33
C ILE A 156 18.08 78.22 -6.58
N ASP A 157 18.12 77.42 -7.64
CA ASP A 157 18.76 77.80 -8.90
C ASP A 157 18.08 79.01 -9.54
N ASP A 158 16.74 79.02 -9.58
CA ASP A 158 15.97 80.17 -10.08
C ASP A 158 16.25 81.43 -9.23
N ARG A 159 16.37 81.29 -7.91
CA ARG A 159 16.69 82.38 -6.99
C ARG A 159 18.12 82.88 -7.15
N ASN A 160 19.09 82.00 -7.34
CA ASN A 160 20.48 82.33 -7.60
C ASN A 160 20.63 83.05 -8.94
N LYS A 161 19.94 82.57 -9.98
CA LYS A 161 19.89 83.23 -11.29
C LYS A 161 19.26 84.61 -11.23
N GLU A 162 18.27 84.82 -10.36
CA GLU A 162 17.69 86.13 -10.08
C GLU A 162 18.68 87.04 -9.34
N ILE A 163 19.38 86.53 -8.32
CA ILE A 163 20.42 87.27 -7.59
C ILE A 163 21.54 87.72 -8.54
N GLU A 164 22.00 86.86 -9.44
CA GLU A 164 23.00 87.20 -10.44
C GLU A 164 22.48 88.25 -11.43
N ARG A 165 21.20 88.19 -11.83
CA ARG A 165 20.59 89.24 -12.66
C ARG A 165 20.52 90.58 -11.92
N GLN A 166 20.21 90.58 -10.63
CA GLN A 166 20.19 91.81 -9.81
C GLN A 166 21.59 92.38 -9.59
N LYS A 167 22.59 91.54 -9.32
CA LYS A 167 24.00 91.95 -9.24
C LYS A 167 24.50 92.53 -10.57
N ASN A 168 24.15 91.91 -11.69
CA ASN A 168 24.56 92.38 -13.01
C ASN A 168 23.77 93.60 -13.50
N ALA A 169 22.53 93.81 -13.02
CA ALA A 169 21.75 95.02 -13.26
C ALA A 169 22.25 96.24 -12.43
N GLY A 170 23.08 95.99 -11.41
CA GLY A 170 23.65 97.03 -10.54
C GLY A 170 25.13 97.37 -10.78
N LYS A 171 25.82 96.73 -11.73
CA LYS A 171 27.22 97.08 -12.07
C LYS A 171 27.30 98.13 -13.19
N PRO A 172 28.03 99.26 -12.99
CA PRO A 172 28.39 100.18 -14.07
C PRO A 172 29.38 99.52 -15.06
N ALA A 173 29.39 99.99 -16.31
CA ALA A 173 29.98 99.33 -17.48
C ALA A 173 31.54 99.22 -17.54
N GLU A 174 32.27 99.36 -16.44
CA GLU A 174 33.75 99.47 -16.45
C GLU A 174 34.51 98.28 -15.84
N GLU A 175 33.82 97.25 -15.34
CA GLU A 175 34.48 96.05 -14.81
C GLU A 175 34.00 94.80 -15.58
N ARG A 176 34.21 94.82 -16.90
CA ARG A 176 33.92 93.71 -17.82
C ARG A 176 35.17 93.12 -18.48
N THR A 177 36.37 93.55 -18.10
CA THR A 177 37.60 93.26 -18.86
C THR A 177 38.83 93.02 -18.00
N ILE A 178 38.72 92.33 -16.87
CA ILE A 178 39.89 91.80 -16.16
C ILE A 178 39.50 90.40 -15.69
N ASP A 179 40.39 89.42 -15.90
CA ASP A 179 40.29 87.99 -15.55
C ASP A 179 39.78 87.03 -16.63
N ASN A 180 39.73 87.43 -17.91
CA ASN A 180 39.56 86.50 -19.03
C ASN A 180 40.91 85.96 -19.58
N GLU A 181 42.00 86.07 -18.82
CA GLU A 181 43.34 85.75 -19.33
C GLU A 181 44.31 85.06 -18.36
N GLU A 182 43.84 84.47 -17.26
CA GLU A 182 44.64 83.43 -16.59
C GLU A 182 44.28 82.06 -17.16
N LYS A 183 44.74 81.81 -18.40
CA LYS A 183 44.90 80.45 -18.89
C LYS A 183 45.81 79.73 -17.91
N SER A 184 45.21 78.87 -17.07
CA SER A 184 45.91 77.99 -16.15
C SER A 184 47.19 77.44 -16.79
N ILE A 185 48.33 77.77 -16.17
CA ILE A 185 49.68 77.27 -16.50
C ILE A 185 49.81 75.74 -16.48
N TYR A 186 48.74 75.03 -16.07
CA TYR A 186 48.63 73.58 -16.05
C TYR A 186 47.92 72.99 -17.27
N ALA A 187 47.29 73.80 -18.14
CA ALA A 187 46.54 73.31 -19.30
C ALA A 187 47.42 72.63 -20.36
N ASN A 188 48.75 72.80 -20.32
CA ASN A 188 49.69 72.28 -21.33
C ASN A 188 50.81 71.40 -20.77
N ARG A 189 50.73 70.94 -19.50
CA ARG A 189 51.59 69.87 -18.97
C ARG A 189 50.83 68.55 -19.00
N GLN A 190 51.22 67.65 -19.90
CA GLN A 190 50.85 66.24 -19.78
C GLN A 190 51.60 65.64 -18.58
N THR A 191 50.93 65.52 -17.44
CA THR A 191 51.43 64.69 -16.34
C THR A 191 51.14 63.23 -16.68
N GLU A 192 52.17 62.46 -17.05
CA GLU A 192 52.06 61.01 -17.18
C GLU A 192 52.01 60.36 -15.80
N ILE A 193 50.84 59.84 -15.42
CA ILE A 193 50.68 59.00 -14.24
C ILE A 193 51.15 57.60 -14.62
N LYS A 194 52.37 57.21 -14.20
CA LYS A 194 52.84 55.83 -14.32
C LYS A 194 52.19 54.98 -13.23
N VAL A 195 51.18 54.21 -13.61
CA VAL A 195 50.53 53.23 -12.72
C VAL A 195 51.43 52.00 -12.60
N ASN A 196 51.74 51.57 -11.38
CA ASN A 196 52.42 50.30 -11.16
C ASN A 196 51.41 49.15 -11.34
N MET A 197 51.39 48.57 -12.52
CA MET A 197 50.43 47.51 -12.89
C MET A 197 50.56 46.26 -12.02
N ASP A 198 51.74 45.98 -11.48
CA ASP A 198 51.95 44.85 -10.57
C ASP A 198 51.27 45.07 -9.21
N TYR A 199 51.17 46.32 -8.76
CA TYR A 199 50.46 46.67 -7.54
C TYR A 199 48.94 46.50 -7.70
N ILE A 200 48.38 46.94 -8.83
CA ILE A 200 46.95 46.78 -9.14
C ILE A 200 46.59 45.29 -9.31
N ARG A 201 47.47 44.50 -9.94
CA ARG A 201 47.31 43.05 -10.08
C ARG A 201 47.37 42.33 -8.73
N LYS A 202 48.26 42.76 -7.83
CA LYS A 202 48.38 42.20 -6.47
C LYS A 202 47.19 42.56 -5.57
N LEU A 203 46.51 43.68 -5.86
CA LEU A 203 45.27 44.11 -5.21
C LEU A 203 43.99 43.54 -5.86
N GLY A 204 44.10 42.78 -6.96
CA GLY A 204 42.97 42.11 -7.60
C GLY A 204 42.00 43.04 -8.36
N LEU A 205 42.45 44.21 -8.81
CA LEU A 205 41.61 45.26 -9.40
C LEU A 205 41.83 45.49 -10.91
N ALA A 206 42.51 44.58 -11.63
CA ALA A 206 42.68 44.67 -13.09
C ALA A 206 41.80 43.63 -13.81
N GLU A 207 40.82 44.10 -14.58
CA GLU A 207 39.88 43.29 -15.36
C GLU A 207 40.06 43.53 -16.88
N GLY A 208 40.05 42.43 -17.67
CA GLY A 208 39.90 42.38 -19.15
C GLY A 208 41.13 41.80 -19.91
N GLU A 209 41.04 40.86 -20.87
CA GLU A 209 39.93 40.25 -21.64
C GLU A 209 40.39 38.93 -22.32
N ASP A 210 39.49 37.97 -22.50
CA ASP A 210 39.52 36.99 -23.62
C ASP A 210 38.07 36.80 -24.10
N LEU A 211 37.69 37.66 -25.07
CA LEU A 211 36.45 37.55 -25.84
C LEU A 211 36.84 37.17 -27.28
N GLY A 212 36.77 35.88 -27.57
CA GLY A 212 36.74 35.32 -28.92
C GLY A 212 35.42 34.58 -29.15
N ASP A 213 34.34 35.34 -29.37
CA ASP A 213 33.03 34.83 -29.79
C ASP A 213 32.96 34.74 -31.31
N GLY A 214 32.61 33.55 -31.81
CA GLY A 214 32.56 33.27 -33.24
C GLY A 214 32.40 31.79 -33.58
N VAL A 215 31.35 31.11 -33.12
CA VAL A 215 30.75 29.98 -33.85
C VAL A 215 29.23 30.00 -33.69
N VAL A 216 28.57 30.15 -34.84
CA VAL A 216 27.14 30.05 -35.10
C VAL A 216 26.59 28.70 -34.62
N GLY A 217 25.63 28.72 -33.70
CA GLY A 217 24.83 27.56 -33.32
C GLY A 217 23.35 27.88 -33.49
N GLU A 218 22.73 27.34 -34.54
CA GLU A 218 21.28 27.32 -34.73
C GLU A 218 20.59 26.69 -33.52
N VAL A 219 19.87 27.50 -32.74
CA VAL A 219 18.91 27.00 -31.76
C VAL A 219 17.65 26.61 -32.52
N LYS A 220 17.49 25.30 -32.77
CA LYS A 220 16.21 24.72 -33.17
C LYS A 220 15.21 24.92 -32.03
N LEU A 221 14.14 25.63 -32.33
CA LEU A 221 12.89 25.63 -31.57
C LEU A 221 12.35 24.19 -31.58
N ALA A 222 12.47 23.50 -30.45
CA ALA A 222 11.63 22.37 -30.13
C ALA A 222 10.48 22.90 -29.27
N ASP A 223 9.30 22.98 -29.89
CA ASP A 223 8.03 22.92 -29.18
C ASP A 223 8.03 21.66 -28.32
N ASP A 224 7.85 21.80 -27.02
CA ASP A 224 7.25 20.79 -26.16
C ASP A 224 6.79 21.49 -24.87
N THR A 225 5.61 22.09 -24.94
CA THR A 225 4.79 22.45 -23.78
C THR A 225 4.36 21.19 -23.02
N PRO A 226 4.68 21.04 -21.72
CA PRO A 226 3.92 20.16 -20.86
C PRO A 226 2.73 20.94 -20.30
N ASP A 227 1.55 20.59 -20.80
CA ASP A 227 0.24 21.04 -20.31
C ASP A 227 0.05 20.66 -18.83
N VAL A 228 -0.08 21.68 -17.98
CA VAL A 228 -0.61 21.55 -16.61
C VAL A 228 -1.95 22.28 -16.56
N GLY A 229 -3.00 21.48 -16.66
CA GLY A 229 -4.17 21.56 -15.79
C GLY A 229 -5.33 22.44 -16.26
N SER A 230 -6.48 21.81 -16.49
CA SER A 230 -7.74 22.34 -15.97
C SER A 230 -8.84 21.30 -15.91
N ASN A 231 -9.30 21.02 -14.69
CA ASN A 231 -10.62 20.45 -14.45
C ASN A 231 -11.69 21.45 -14.87
N HIS A 232 -12.65 21.01 -15.68
CA HIS A 232 -13.99 21.57 -15.63
C HIS A 232 -15.02 20.46 -15.55
N SER A 233 -15.73 20.48 -14.43
CA SER A 233 -16.93 19.74 -14.12
C SER A 233 -17.97 19.92 -15.23
N ASN A 234 -18.75 18.87 -15.46
CA ASN A 234 -20.21 19.02 -15.60
C ASN A 234 -20.86 17.69 -15.23
N ASP A 235 -21.48 17.71 -14.05
CA ASP A 235 -22.54 16.80 -13.68
C ASP A 235 -23.66 16.88 -14.72
N LYS A 236 -24.18 15.72 -15.13
CA LYS A 236 -25.55 15.63 -15.57
C LYS A 236 -26.14 14.30 -15.13
N ASP A 237 -26.93 14.41 -14.07
CA ASP A 237 -27.91 13.43 -13.63
C ASP A 237 -28.75 12.91 -14.80
N GLU A 238 -28.85 11.58 -14.92
CA GLU A 238 -30.10 10.95 -15.29
C GLU A 238 -30.32 9.71 -14.43
N ALA A 239 -31.18 9.88 -13.42
CA ALA A 239 -31.83 8.80 -12.72
C ALA A 239 -32.72 8.01 -13.67
N LYS A 240 -32.53 6.69 -13.76
CA LYS A 240 -33.62 5.76 -14.01
C LYS A 240 -33.57 4.57 -13.07
N ALA A 241 -34.59 4.57 -12.22
CA ALA A 241 -35.04 3.44 -11.45
C ALA A 241 -35.36 2.24 -12.36
N ALA A 242 -34.82 1.08 -12.01
CA ALA A 242 -35.43 -0.21 -12.31
C ALA A 242 -35.06 -1.15 -11.15
N GLY A 243 -36.01 -1.32 -10.23
CA GLY A 243 -35.92 -2.37 -9.23
C GLY A 243 -36.02 -3.73 -9.92
N SER A 244 -35.15 -4.66 -9.53
CA SER A 244 -35.34 -6.09 -9.71
C SER A 244 -34.69 -6.81 -8.55
N LYS A 245 -35.53 -7.48 -7.76
CA LYS A 245 -35.12 -8.49 -6.78
C LYS A 245 -34.43 -9.62 -7.51
N SER A 246 -33.18 -9.93 -7.18
CA SER A 246 -32.56 -11.21 -7.54
C SER A 246 -31.60 -11.68 -6.45
N SER A 247 -32.14 -12.61 -5.64
CA SER A 247 -31.47 -13.78 -5.05
C SER A 247 -29.96 -13.71 -4.78
N VAL A 248 -29.62 -13.48 -3.52
CA VAL A 248 -28.25 -13.56 -2.95
C VAL A 248 -27.66 -15.00 -3.00
N ASP A 249 -28.46 -16.02 -3.34
CA ASP A 249 -28.03 -17.43 -3.33
C ASP A 249 -27.28 -17.91 -4.58
N GLU A 250 -27.33 -17.18 -5.71
CA GLU A 250 -26.67 -17.66 -6.94
C GLU A 250 -25.16 -17.37 -6.99
N ASP A 251 -24.71 -16.28 -6.37
CA ASP A 251 -23.29 -15.88 -6.43
C ASP A 251 -22.37 -16.75 -5.54
N TYR A 252 -22.91 -17.32 -4.45
CA TYR A 252 -22.16 -18.25 -3.59
C TYR A 252 -21.84 -19.59 -4.29
N LYS A 253 -22.62 -19.98 -5.31
CA LYS A 253 -22.42 -21.25 -6.04
C LYS A 253 -21.46 -21.13 -7.23
N ALA A 254 -21.16 -19.91 -7.69
CA ALA A 254 -20.24 -19.66 -8.80
C ALA A 254 -18.77 -19.69 -8.36
N ILE A 255 -18.48 -19.22 -7.13
CA ILE A 255 -17.11 -19.13 -6.61
C ILE A 255 -16.56 -20.52 -6.23
N SER A 256 -17.40 -21.43 -5.75
CA SER A 256 -16.97 -22.77 -5.30
C SER A 256 -16.64 -23.75 -6.43
N ARG A 257 -16.95 -23.42 -7.71
CA ARG A 257 -16.63 -24.26 -8.87
C ARG A 257 -15.29 -23.93 -9.55
N LYS A 258 -14.59 -22.86 -9.15
CA LYS A 258 -13.28 -22.48 -9.69
C LYS A 258 -12.08 -22.70 -8.76
N ALA A 259 -12.27 -23.32 -7.59
CA ALA A 259 -11.20 -23.61 -6.63
C ALA A 259 -10.63 -25.03 -6.77
N GLY A 260 -10.49 -25.52 -8.00
CA GLY A 260 -10.14 -26.92 -8.31
C GLY A 260 -8.71 -27.17 -8.77
N ASN A 261 -7.77 -26.22 -8.66
CA ASN A 261 -6.35 -26.50 -8.90
C ASN A 261 -5.44 -25.52 -8.12
N PRO A 262 -4.46 -26.01 -7.32
CA PRO A 262 -3.45 -25.14 -6.73
C PRO A 262 -2.48 -24.62 -7.81
N PRO A 263 -1.95 -23.39 -7.70
CA PRO A 263 -0.97 -22.90 -8.65
C PRO A 263 0.35 -23.64 -8.43
N VAL A 264 0.83 -24.31 -9.47
CA VAL A 264 2.12 -25.00 -9.47
C VAL A 264 3.22 -23.94 -9.62
N ILE A 265 3.79 -23.47 -8.50
CA ILE A 265 4.92 -22.52 -8.44
C ILE A 265 6.26 -23.25 -8.71
N ASN A 266 6.30 -24.17 -9.67
CA ASN A 266 7.49 -24.98 -9.97
C ASN A 266 7.90 -24.92 -11.45
N THR A 267 7.56 -23.85 -12.15
CA THR A 267 8.19 -23.49 -13.44
C THR A 267 9.38 -22.57 -13.19
N LYS A 268 10.45 -22.71 -14.00
CA LYS A 268 11.69 -21.90 -13.90
C LYS A 268 11.39 -20.40 -13.89
N GLU A 269 10.40 -19.98 -14.66
CA GLU A 269 9.93 -18.59 -14.77
C GLU A 269 9.31 -18.05 -13.47
N GLY A 270 8.60 -18.89 -12.70
CA GLY A 270 8.03 -18.50 -11.42
C GLY A 270 9.09 -18.22 -10.35
N LYS A 271 10.22 -18.95 -10.41
CA LYS A 271 11.37 -18.75 -9.51
C LYS A 271 12.13 -17.48 -9.86
N GLU A 272 12.32 -17.20 -11.16
CA GLU A 272 12.95 -15.95 -11.63
C GLU A 272 12.14 -14.70 -11.27
N LEU A 273 10.81 -14.79 -11.29
CA LEU A 273 9.93 -13.70 -10.88
C LEU A 273 10.01 -13.43 -9.36
N THR A 274 10.00 -14.46 -8.53
CA THR A 274 10.17 -14.31 -7.07
C THR A 274 11.56 -13.81 -6.70
N ASP A 275 12.61 -14.26 -7.39
CA ASP A 275 13.99 -13.79 -7.16
C ASP A 275 14.19 -12.35 -7.67
N GLY A 276 13.49 -11.95 -8.72
CA GLY A 276 13.44 -10.57 -9.19
C GLY A 276 12.81 -9.63 -8.17
N ILE A 277 11.67 -10.02 -7.61
CA ILE A 277 10.97 -9.24 -6.57
C ILE A 277 11.81 -9.16 -5.29
N HIS A 278 12.48 -10.25 -4.90
CA HIS A 278 13.34 -10.27 -3.72
C HIS A 278 14.59 -9.38 -3.89
N ARG A 279 15.23 -9.38 -5.07
CA ARG A 279 16.36 -8.48 -5.38
C ARG A 279 15.95 -7.00 -5.43
N MET A 280 14.76 -6.72 -5.95
CA MET A 280 14.21 -5.36 -5.98
C MET A 280 13.96 -4.85 -4.55
N TRP A 281 13.42 -5.70 -3.68
CA TRP A 281 13.22 -5.37 -2.27
C TRP A 281 14.53 -5.10 -1.52
N GLN A 282 15.56 -5.92 -1.73
CA GLN A 282 16.87 -5.70 -1.09
C GLN A 282 17.58 -4.42 -1.57
N SER A 283 17.36 -4.02 -2.83
CA SER A 283 17.90 -2.77 -3.38
C SER A 283 17.24 -1.53 -2.77
N ILE A 284 15.95 -1.63 -2.40
CA ILE A 284 15.18 -0.55 -1.78
C ILE A 284 15.47 -0.45 -0.28
N THR A 285 15.69 -1.57 0.42
CA THR A 285 15.93 -1.57 1.87
C THR A 285 17.38 -1.30 2.28
N GLY A 286 18.30 -1.07 1.32
CA GLY A 286 19.62 -0.51 1.59
C GLY A 286 20.41 -1.20 2.71
N ASN A 287 20.49 -2.53 2.74
CA ASN A 287 21.34 -3.24 3.69
C ASN A 287 22.73 -3.47 3.09
N LYS A 288 23.60 -2.45 3.13
CA LYS A 288 25.06 -2.64 2.99
C LYS A 288 25.61 -3.23 4.29
N GLY A 289 25.47 -4.53 4.45
CA GLY A 289 26.15 -5.30 5.47
C GLY A 289 27.47 -5.88 4.94
N LYS A 290 28.56 -5.10 5.10
CA LYS A 290 29.98 -5.41 4.85
C LYS A 290 30.45 -5.57 3.41
#